data_AF-A0A9N9G047-F1
#
_entry.id   AF-A0A9N9G047-F1
#
_cell.length_a   1.000
_cell.length_b   1.000
_cell.length_c   1.000
_cell.angle_alpha   90.00
_cell.angle_beta   90.00
_cell.angle_gamma   90.00
#
_symmetry.space_group_name_H-M   'P 1'
#
loop_
_entity.id
_entity.type
_entity.pdbx_description
1 polymer ?
#
loop_
_entity_poly.entity_id
_entity_poly.type
_entity_poly.pdbx_seq_one_letter_code
_entity_poly.pdbx_strand_id
1 'polypeptide(L)'
;MSNSSANQQNPLINFRQTPNFCTLILSIANINRDSLHIDFEDEKTTIKITDLNFTSTISHPPTVPRSNRYSISAGNLVILLKKHYENESYEWQSILIDNHEKWFLTKDNVKRCAELAESDSRWNHAAIAPKITSMRAFHDRDGILVQIETTIPAESTTNT
;
A
#
# COMPACT_ATOMS: atom_id res chain seq x y z
N MET A 1 1.70 16.98 35.75
CA MET A 1 2.77 16.38 34.94
C MET A 1 2.14 15.94 33.62
N SER A 2 2.29 16.76 32.59
CA SER A 2 1.70 16.55 31.26
C SER A 2 2.58 15.58 30.47
N ASN A 3 2.09 14.36 30.28
CA ASN A 3 2.63 13.42 29.28
C ASN A 3 2.29 13.98 27.90
N SER A 4 3.19 14.77 27.33
CA SER A 4 3.21 15.03 25.90
C SER A 4 3.78 13.80 25.22
N SER A 5 2.93 12.82 24.93
CA SER A 5 3.22 11.80 23.93
C SER A 5 3.39 12.54 22.62
N ALA A 6 4.63 12.89 22.27
CA ALA A 6 4.94 13.42 20.95
C ALA A 6 4.44 12.37 19.95
N ASN A 7 3.42 12.74 19.18
CA ASN A 7 2.99 11.98 18.02
C ASN A 7 4.24 11.67 17.20
N GLN A 8 4.74 10.43 17.28
CA GLN A 8 5.70 9.90 16.34
C GLN A 8 4.96 9.83 15.01
N GLN A 9 4.96 10.95 14.27
CA GLN A 9 4.60 10.95 12.87
C GLN A 9 5.58 9.98 12.21
N ASN A 10 5.05 8.84 11.76
CA ASN A 10 5.78 7.94 10.88
C ASN A 10 6.37 8.80 9.75
N PRO A 11 7.70 8.83 9.58
CA PRO A 11 8.31 9.63 8.54
C PRO A 11 7.66 9.23 7.21
N LEU A 12 7.23 10.21 6.43
CA LEU A 12 6.72 9.93 5.08
C LEU A 12 7.88 9.33 4.29
N ILE A 13 7.75 8.05 3.94
CA ILE A 13 8.75 7.35 3.14
C ILE A 13 8.24 7.31 1.71
N ASN A 14 8.90 8.08 0.86
CA ASN A 14 8.82 7.88 -0.59
C ASN A 14 9.93 6.92 -0.97
N PHE A 15 9.62 5.96 -1.84
CA PHE A 15 10.60 4.99 -2.27
C PHE A 15 10.44 4.70 -3.76
N ARG A 16 11.58 4.46 -4.42
CA ARG A 16 11.68 4.18 -5.85
C ARG A 16 12.72 3.12 -6.06
N GLN A 17 12.60 2.35 -7.12
CA GLN A 17 13.61 1.37 -7.49
C GLN A 17 14.00 1.48 -8.96
N THR A 18 15.22 1.05 -9.22
CA THR A 18 15.79 0.76 -10.54
C THR A 18 16.28 -0.69 -10.50
N PRO A 19 16.75 -1.27 -11.62
CA PRO A 19 17.32 -2.62 -11.61
C PRO A 19 18.45 -2.80 -10.58
N ASN A 20 19.23 -1.74 -10.35
CA ASN A 20 20.44 -1.80 -9.53
C ASN A 20 20.28 -1.23 -8.12
N PHE A 21 19.34 -0.32 -7.92
CA PHE A 21 19.23 0.42 -6.67
C PHE A 21 17.78 0.55 -6.20
N CYS A 22 17.59 0.53 -4.88
CA CYS A 22 16.42 1.07 -4.22
C CYS A 22 16.78 2.41 -3.58
N THR A 23 15.99 3.44 -3.82
CA THR A 23 16.12 4.76 -3.20
C THR A 23 14.99 4.93 -2.21
N LEU A 24 15.31 5.21 -0.95
CA LEU A 24 14.38 5.54 0.12
C LEU A 24 14.57 7.01 0.47
N ILE A 25 13.48 7.75 0.57
CA ILE A 25 13.47 9.17 0.93
C ILE A 25 12.58 9.29 2.16
N LEU A 26 13.19 9.57 3.31
CA LEU A 26 12.51 9.77 4.57
C LEU A 26 12.46 11.27 4.87
N SER A 27 11.26 11.82 4.99
CA SER A 27 11.07 13.20 5.44
C SER A 27 11.16 13.24 6.97
N ILE A 28 12.34 13.63 7.46
CA ILE A 28 12.62 13.79 8.90
C ILE A 28 13.04 15.23 9.11
N ALA A 29 12.28 15.99 9.88
CA ALA A 29 12.59 17.39 10.15
C ALA A 29 13.87 17.53 11.00
N ASN A 30 14.66 18.57 10.72
CA ASN A 30 15.81 18.98 11.54
C ASN A 30 16.89 17.91 11.74
N ILE A 31 17.21 17.12 10.71
CA ILE A 31 18.29 16.13 10.80
C ILE A 31 19.63 16.84 11.01
N ASN A 32 20.25 16.61 12.15
CA ASN A 32 21.66 16.91 12.36
C ASN A 32 22.51 15.73 11.87
N ARG A 33 23.53 16.00 11.05
CA ARG A 33 24.41 14.97 10.51
C ARG A 33 25.22 14.27 11.61
N ASP A 34 25.61 14.99 12.64
CA ASP A 34 26.46 14.47 13.71
C ASP A 34 25.71 13.54 14.66
N SER A 35 24.37 13.63 14.71
CA SER A 35 23.50 12.78 15.53
C SER A 35 22.94 11.58 14.76
N LEU A 36 23.11 11.56 13.44
CA LEU A 36 22.62 10.52 12.53
C LEU A 36 23.60 9.36 12.45
N HIS A 37 23.13 8.18 12.81
CA HIS A 37 23.81 6.91 12.61
C HIS A 37 22.95 6.00 11.76
N ILE A 38 23.54 5.41 10.72
CA ILE A 38 22.88 4.45 9.85
C ILE A 38 23.74 3.20 9.78
N ASP A 39 23.14 2.08 10.10
CA ASP A 39 23.74 0.76 9.99
C ASP A 39 23.12 0.03 8.79
N PHE A 40 23.98 -0.44 7.90
CA PHE A 40 23.58 -1.20 6.70
C PHE A 40 23.97 -2.65 6.91
N GLU A 41 22.96 -3.50 7.05
CA GLU A 41 23.07 -4.96 7.04
C GLU A 41 22.56 -5.49 5.69
N ASP A 42 22.72 -6.79 5.42
CA ASP A 42 22.38 -7.37 4.11
C ASP A 42 20.90 -7.16 3.74
N GLU A 43 20.00 -7.49 4.66
CA GLU A 43 18.54 -7.44 4.48
C GLU A 43 17.85 -6.42 5.41
N LYS A 44 18.65 -5.56 6.06
CA LYS A 44 18.15 -4.64 7.07
C LYS A 44 18.96 -3.35 7.09
N THR A 45 18.27 -2.22 7.24
CA THR A 45 18.87 -0.91 7.48
C THR A 45 18.30 -0.34 8.78
N THR A 46 19.18 0.02 9.71
CA THR A 46 18.78 0.65 10.97
C THR A 46 19.17 2.13 10.94
N ILE A 47 18.21 3.01 11.18
CA ILE A 47 18.40 4.46 11.22
C ILE A 47 18.22 4.92 12.66
N LYS A 48 19.22 5.60 13.22
CA LYS A 48 19.15 6.18 14.56
C LYS A 48 19.54 7.65 14.50
N ILE A 49 18.69 8.52 15.03
CA ILE A 49 18.94 9.96 15.14
C ILE A 49 18.81 10.34 16.61
N THR A 50 19.96 10.57 17.25
CA THR A 50 20.05 10.58 18.72
C THR A 50 19.39 11.80 19.36
N ASP A 51 19.55 12.98 18.75
CA ASP A 51 18.96 14.24 19.22
C ASP A 51 17.44 14.30 19.06
N LEU A 52 16.89 13.53 18.11
CA LEU A 52 15.44 13.42 17.89
C LEU A 52 14.82 12.21 18.63
N ASN A 53 15.61 11.43 19.37
CA ASN A 53 15.19 10.15 19.94
C ASN A 53 14.43 9.26 18.93
N PHE A 54 14.93 9.25 17.70
CA PHE A 54 14.30 8.55 16.58
C PHE A 54 15.10 7.28 16.27
N THR A 55 14.41 6.16 16.14
CA THR A 55 14.98 4.91 15.65
C THR A 55 13.95 4.26 14.73
N SER A 56 14.39 3.86 13.55
CA SER A 56 13.54 3.15 12.58
C SER A 56 14.34 2.02 11.95
N THR A 57 13.67 0.90 11.73
CA THR A 57 14.22 -0.29 11.10
C THR A 57 13.51 -0.53 9.78
N ILE A 58 14.29 -0.68 8.71
CA ILE A 58 13.80 -1.00 7.39
C ILE A 58 14.31 -2.39 7.01
N SER A 59 13.43 -3.37 6.94
CA SER A 59 13.75 -4.69 6.37
C SER A 59 13.47 -4.65 4.88
N HIS A 60 14.44 -5.12 4.10
CA HIS A 60 14.41 -5.10 2.65
C HIS A 60 15.07 -6.36 2.09
N PRO A 61 14.83 -6.72 0.82
CA PRO A 61 15.57 -7.81 0.19
C PRO A 61 17.10 -7.55 0.19
N PRO A 62 17.93 -8.58 -0.07
CA PRO A 62 19.39 -8.50 0.02
C PRO A 62 20.03 -7.34 -0.77
N THR A 63 21.03 -6.73 -0.15
CA THR A 63 21.78 -5.60 -0.70
C THR A 63 23.28 -5.89 -0.72
N VAL A 64 24.08 -4.93 -1.18
CA VAL A 64 25.53 -4.94 -0.99
C VAL A 64 25.84 -3.87 0.06
N PRO A 65 25.89 -4.20 1.37
CA PRO A 65 25.97 -3.20 2.45
C PRO A 65 27.08 -2.18 2.28
N ARG A 66 28.26 -2.62 1.82
CA ARG A 66 29.41 -1.75 1.56
C ARG A 66 29.22 -0.73 0.43
N SER A 67 28.23 -0.96 -0.43
CA SER A 67 27.86 -0.06 -1.54
C SER A 67 26.62 0.79 -1.21
N ASN A 68 25.95 0.51 -0.10
CA ASN A 68 24.85 1.33 0.37
C ASN A 68 25.40 2.66 0.86
N ARG A 69 24.62 3.73 0.64
CA ARG A 69 25.02 5.08 1.00
C ARG A 69 23.82 5.92 1.37
N TYR A 70 24.07 7.01 2.06
CA TYR A 70 23.02 7.97 2.37
C TYR A 70 23.51 9.40 2.14
N SER A 71 22.56 10.32 2.06
CA SER A 71 22.81 11.76 2.06
C SER A 71 21.63 12.46 2.74
N ILE A 72 21.89 13.66 3.25
CA ILE A 72 20.84 14.54 3.75
C ILE A 72 20.67 15.63 2.70
N SER A 73 19.45 15.80 2.20
CA SER A 73 19.13 16.80 1.17
C SER A 73 17.76 17.43 1.41
N ALA A 74 17.72 18.76 1.46
CA ALA A 74 16.49 19.55 1.63
C ALA A 74 15.60 19.06 2.79
N GLY A 75 16.18 18.72 3.94
CA GLY A 75 15.43 18.21 5.10
C GLY A 75 14.92 16.77 4.95
N ASN A 76 15.45 16.01 3.99
CA ASN A 76 15.16 14.59 3.83
C ASN A 76 16.43 13.77 4.03
N LEU A 77 16.27 12.59 4.62
CA LEU A 77 17.28 11.54 4.58
C LEU A 77 17.04 10.69 3.32
N VAL A 78 18.01 10.70 2.42
CA VAL A 78 17.99 9.90 1.20
C VAL A 78 18.94 8.73 1.38
N ILE A 79 18.42 7.51 1.36
CA ILE A 79 19.18 6.26 1.44
C ILE A 79 19.15 5.58 0.07
N LEU A 80 20.32 5.17 -0.40
CA LEU A 80 20.48 4.42 -1.62
C LEU A 80 21.02 3.02 -1.28
N LEU A 81 20.20 2.01 -1.53
CA LEU A 81 20.51 0.61 -1.31
C LEU A 81 20.90 -0.03 -2.66
N LYS A 82 22.13 -0.56 -2.75
CA LYS A 82 22.61 -1.32 -3.90
C LYS A 82 22.05 -2.72 -3.81
N LYS A 83 21.23 -3.14 -4.77
CA LYS A 83 20.67 -4.49 -4.82
C LYS A 83 21.77 -5.52 -5.03
N HIS A 84 21.66 -6.67 -4.36
CA HIS A 84 22.60 -7.78 -4.52
C HIS A 84 22.46 -8.46 -5.90
N TYR A 85 21.22 -8.63 -6.36
CA TYR A 85 20.93 -9.23 -7.67
C TYR A 85 20.75 -8.14 -8.71
N GLU A 86 21.77 -7.96 -9.56
CA GLU A 86 21.71 -7.10 -10.75
C GLU A 86 21.01 -7.83 -11.89
N ASN A 87 19.71 -8.08 -11.75
CA ASN A 87 18.89 -8.61 -12.83
C ASN A 87 17.71 -7.68 -13.07
N GLU A 88 17.51 -7.27 -14.32
CA GLU A 88 16.40 -6.41 -14.73
C GLU A 88 15.03 -7.04 -14.40
N SER A 89 14.97 -8.36 -14.25
CA SER A 89 13.75 -9.07 -13.83
C SER A 89 13.52 -9.08 -12.31
N TYR A 90 14.51 -8.71 -11.49
CA TYR A 90 14.38 -8.74 -10.03
C TYR A 90 13.89 -7.40 -9.47
N GLU A 91 12.60 -7.17 -9.63
CA GLU A 91 11.89 -6.07 -8.97
C GLU A 91 11.51 -6.47 -7.54
N TRP A 92 11.87 -5.63 -6.58
CA TRP A 92 11.42 -5.80 -5.20
C TRP A 92 9.91 -5.54 -5.14
N GLN A 93 9.16 -6.41 -4.47
CA GLN A 93 7.71 -6.28 -4.36
C GLN A 93 7.30 -5.39 -3.19
N SER A 94 8.01 -5.50 -2.06
CA SER A 94 7.75 -4.69 -0.87
C SER A 94 9.01 -4.50 -0.03
N ILE A 95 8.91 -3.57 0.94
CA ILE A 95 9.80 -3.41 2.09
C ILE A 95 8.96 -3.33 3.36
N LEU A 96 9.58 -3.58 4.51
CA LEU A 96 8.95 -3.41 5.82
C LEU A 96 9.64 -2.25 6.54
N ILE A 97 8.87 -1.25 6.96
CA ILE A 97 9.36 -0.15 7.81
C ILE A 97 8.66 -0.27 9.15
N ASP A 98 9.41 -0.51 10.21
CA ASP A 98 8.87 -0.65 11.57
C ASP A 98 7.67 -1.61 11.61
N ASN A 99 7.80 -2.75 10.92
CA ASN A 99 6.77 -3.80 10.72
C ASN A 99 5.55 -3.39 9.87
N HIS A 100 5.56 -2.23 9.22
CA HIS A 100 4.56 -1.83 8.24
C HIS A 100 5.04 -2.12 6.83
N GLU A 101 4.34 -3.02 6.14
CA GLU A 101 4.66 -3.37 4.76
C GLU A 101 4.30 -2.21 3.80
N LYS A 102 5.21 -1.90 2.88
CA LYS A 102 5.05 -0.90 1.83
C LYS A 102 5.39 -1.53 0.49
N TRP A 103 4.44 -1.44 -0.44
CA TRP A 103 4.54 -2.12 -1.73
C TRP A 103 5.08 -1.16 -2.80
N PHE A 104 5.96 -1.67 -3.65
CA PHE A 104 6.41 -0.92 -4.83
C PHE A 104 5.34 -0.93 -5.91
N LEU A 105 5.35 0.10 -6.75
CA LEU A 105 4.57 0.11 -7.98
C LEU A 105 5.26 -0.78 -9.03
N THR A 106 5.00 -2.08 -8.97
CA THR A 106 5.44 -3.09 -9.96
C THR A 106 4.25 -3.52 -10.81
N LYS A 107 4.51 -4.09 -12.00
CA LYS A 107 3.43 -4.65 -12.85
C LYS A 107 2.63 -5.71 -12.10
N ASP A 108 3.31 -6.56 -11.34
CA ASP A 108 2.70 -7.64 -10.57
C ASP A 108 1.83 -7.11 -9.43
N ASN A 109 2.30 -6.11 -8.68
CA ASN A 109 1.50 -5.49 -7.62
C ASN A 109 0.28 -4.76 -8.19
N VAL A 110 0.40 -4.09 -9.34
CA VAL A 110 -0.76 -3.47 -10.03
C VAL A 110 -1.78 -4.52 -10.43
N LYS A 111 -1.32 -5.64 -11.02
CA LYS A 111 -2.19 -6.74 -11.41
C LYS A 111 -2.89 -7.34 -10.19
N ARG A 112 -2.16 -7.58 -9.10
CA ARG A 112 -2.70 -8.10 -7.85
C ARG A 112 -3.75 -7.17 -7.23
N CYS A 113 -3.51 -5.86 -7.25
CA CYS A 113 -4.50 -4.88 -6.81
C CYS A 113 -5.77 -4.89 -7.67
N ALA A 114 -5.65 -5.02 -9.00
CA ALA A 114 -6.79 -5.12 -9.88
C ALA A 114 -7.59 -6.42 -9.62
N GLU A 115 -6.91 -7.55 -9.45
CA GLU A 115 -7.53 -8.83 -9.10
C GLU A 115 -8.27 -8.77 -7.76
N LEU A 116 -7.68 -8.12 -6.74
CA LEU A 116 -8.33 -7.89 -5.45
C LEU A 116 -9.57 -7.01 -5.58
N ALA A 117 -9.47 -5.88 -6.29
CA ALA A 117 -10.59 -4.98 -6.52
C ALA A 117 -11.73 -5.65 -7.30
N GLU A 118 -11.41 -6.46 -8.31
CA GLU A 118 -12.39 -7.28 -9.02
C GLU A 118 -13.05 -8.29 -8.09
N SER A 119 -12.27 -8.98 -7.23
CA SER A 119 -12.83 -9.94 -6.27
C SER A 119 -13.78 -9.29 -5.26
N ASP A 120 -13.43 -8.12 -4.74
CA ASP A 120 -14.29 -7.33 -3.84
C ASP A 120 -15.54 -6.82 -4.56
N SER A 121 -15.42 -6.44 -5.85
CA SER A 121 -16.57 -6.03 -6.66
C SER A 121 -17.56 -7.17 -6.96
N ARG A 122 -17.09 -8.43 -7.00
CA ARG A 122 -17.95 -9.61 -7.17
C ARG A 122 -18.77 -9.90 -5.91
N TRP A 123 -18.27 -9.58 -4.72
CA TRP A 123 -19.06 -9.62 -3.47
C TRP A 123 -20.11 -8.51 -3.42
N ASN A 124 -19.85 -7.36 -4.05
CA ASN A 124 -20.83 -6.28 -4.21
C ASN A 124 -21.88 -6.54 -5.31
N HIS A 125 -21.79 -7.65 -6.04
CA HIS A 125 -22.85 -8.16 -6.92
C HIS A 125 -23.84 -9.07 -6.17
N ALA A 126 -24.24 -8.71 -4.94
CA ALA A 126 -25.59 -9.03 -4.52
C ALA A 126 -26.54 -8.19 -5.39
N ALA A 127 -26.73 -8.62 -6.63
CA ALA A 127 -27.79 -8.11 -7.46
C ALA A 127 -29.11 -8.50 -6.77
N ILE A 128 -29.59 -7.63 -5.90
CA ILE A 128 -31.02 -7.57 -5.56
C ILE A 128 -31.74 -6.97 -6.79
N ALA A 129 -31.47 -7.50 -7.98
CA ALA A 129 -32.26 -7.22 -9.15
C ALA A 129 -33.57 -7.97 -8.94
N PRO A 130 -34.72 -7.29 -8.87
CA PRO A 130 -36.00 -7.95 -8.69
C PRO A 130 -36.17 -8.98 -9.81
N LYS A 131 -36.37 -10.25 -9.45
CA LYS A 131 -36.64 -11.28 -10.45
C LYS A 131 -38.04 -11.04 -10.99
N ILE A 132 -38.16 -10.82 -12.30
CA ILE A 132 -39.47 -10.73 -12.95
C ILE A 132 -40.15 -12.09 -12.81
N THR A 133 -41.28 -12.12 -12.10
CA THR A 133 -42.07 -13.33 -11.90
C THR A 133 -43.18 -13.44 -12.93
N SER A 134 -43.71 -12.32 -13.40
CA SER A 134 -44.70 -12.30 -14.47
C SER A 134 -44.64 -11.01 -15.27
N MET A 135 -45.04 -11.11 -16.54
CA MET A 135 -45.24 -9.97 -17.42
C MET A 135 -46.51 -10.22 -18.22
N ARG A 136 -47.43 -9.25 -18.24
CA ARG A 136 -48.65 -9.31 -19.04
C ARG A 136 -48.87 -7.98 -19.75
N ALA A 137 -49.18 -8.06 -21.04
CA ALA A 137 -49.55 -6.91 -21.84
C ALA A 137 -51.07 -6.91 -22.04
N PHE A 138 -51.66 -5.73 -21.92
CA PHE A 138 -53.09 -5.51 -22.16
C PHE A 138 -53.26 -4.34 -23.11
N HIS A 139 -54.21 -4.46 -24.03
CA HIS A 139 -54.59 -3.37 -24.92
C HIS A 139 -55.65 -2.51 -24.25
N ASP A 140 -55.37 -1.22 -24.12
CA ASP A 140 -56.35 -0.20 -23.76
C ASP A 140 -56.62 0.71 -24.97
N ARG A 141 -57.66 1.54 -24.90
CA ARG A 141 -58.06 2.47 -25.98
C ARG A 141 -56.91 3.36 -26.47
N ASP A 142 -55.97 3.69 -25.59
CA ASP A 142 -54.86 4.61 -25.86
C ASP A 142 -53.51 3.91 -26.09
N GLY A 143 -53.44 2.57 -26.12
CA GLY A 143 -52.19 1.84 -26.43
C GLY A 143 -52.05 0.47 -25.77
N ILE A 144 -50.81 -0.07 -25.76
CA ILE A 144 -50.47 -1.30 -25.03
C ILE A 144 -49.88 -0.90 -23.68
N LEU A 145 -50.50 -1.39 -22.60
CA LEU A 145 -49.96 -1.29 -21.25
C LEU A 145 -49.30 -2.62 -20.86
N VAL A 146 -48.08 -2.57 -20.33
CA VAL A 146 -47.35 -3.75 -19.87
C VAL A 146 -47.23 -3.70 -18.35
N GLN A 147 -47.80 -4.70 -17.68
CA GLN A 147 -47.66 -4.92 -16.25
C GLN A 147 -46.54 -5.93 -16.01
N ILE A 148 -45.59 -5.57 -15.14
CA ILE A 148 -44.47 -6.42 -14.74
C ILE A 148 -44.57 -6.65 -13.23
N GLU A 149 -44.61 -7.92 -12.82
CA GLU A 149 -44.51 -8.31 -11.41
C GLU A 149 -43.09 -8.78 -11.12
N THR A 150 -42.53 -8.32 -10.00
CA THR A 150 -41.17 -8.65 -9.60
C THR A 150 -41.11 -9.09 -8.14
N THR A 151 -40.21 -10.02 -7.81
CA THR A 151 -39.89 -10.40 -6.43
C THR A 151 -38.46 -10.01 -6.10
N ILE A 152 -38.29 -9.30 -4.99
CA ILE A 152 -37.00 -9.02 -4.37
C ILE A 152 -36.68 -10.26 -3.51
N PRO A 153 -35.55 -10.97 -3.73
CA PRO A 153 -35.15 -12.04 -2.82
C PRO A 153 -35.00 -11.44 -1.42
N ALA A 154 -35.74 -11.94 -0.44
CA ALA A 154 -35.57 -11.52 0.94
C ALA A 154 -34.13 -11.86 1.37
N GLU A 155 -33.41 -10.88 1.93
CA GLU A 155 -32.14 -11.13 2.57
C GLU A 155 -32.35 -12.22 3.60
N SER A 156 -31.73 -13.38 3.38
CA SER A 156 -31.67 -14.43 4.38
C SER A 156 -30.86 -13.88 5.55
N THR A 157 -31.55 -13.37 6.56
CA THR A 157 -30.98 -13.14 7.88
C THR A 157 -30.58 -14.49 8.44
N THR A 158 -29.32 -14.89 8.22
CA THR A 158 -28.67 -15.91 9.03
C THR A 158 -28.56 -15.37 10.45
N ASN A 159 -29.55 -15.70 11.28
CA ASN A 159 -29.36 -15.70 12.72
C ASN A 159 -28.47 -16.89 13.05
N THR A 160 -27.38 -16.56 13.76
CA THR A 160 -26.41 -17.40 14.48
C THR A 160 -26.87 -18.80 14.87
#